data_AF-A0A932PZX6-F1
#
_entry.id   AF-A0A932PZX6-F1
#
_cell.length_a   1.000
_cell.length_b   1.000
_cell.length_c   1.000
_cell.angle_alpha   90.00
_cell.angle_beta   90.00
_cell.angle_gamma   90.00
#
_symmetry.space_group_name_H-M   'P 1'
#
loop_
_entity.id
_entity.type
_entity.pdbx_description
1 polymer ?
#
loop_
_entity_poly.entity_id
_entity_poly.type
_entity_poly.pdbx_seq_one_letter_code
_entity_poly.pdbx_strand_id
1 'polypeptide(L)'
;MIERILDECLNEIRAGRMTIADCLAKYPAVAEELAPHLQMAAALEKLPDVQPSPEFTRATRARLLELPPPTRSARAQTMFRFPAWRFAFAAVLFVAVAILASTGIANAQVSFPDSPLYPFKRAGEQFELTFAFASLDRIDLHLTFADKRLNEAAQMYQVRRNDLGERALNEYQNEIVFALALAQLQSP
;
A
#
# COMPACT_ATOMS: atom_id res chain seq x y z
N MET A 1 3.05 -20.86 -11.38
CA MET A 1 3.86 -22.03 -10.92
C MET A 1 4.05 -23.04 -12.05
N ILE A 2 2.97 -23.43 -12.74
CA ILE A 2 3.01 -24.33 -13.89
C ILE A 2 3.79 -23.78 -15.10
N GLU A 3 3.69 -22.48 -15.40
CA GLU A 3 4.43 -21.82 -16.50
C GLU A 3 5.95 -22.05 -16.42
N ARG A 4 6.53 -21.95 -15.23
CA ARG A 4 7.97 -22.18 -15.02
C ARG A 4 8.36 -23.65 -15.24
N ILE A 5 7.50 -24.59 -14.84
CA ILE A 5 7.71 -26.03 -15.05
C ILE A 5 7.59 -26.36 -16.54
N LEU A 6 6.62 -25.75 -17.22
CA LEU A 6 6.45 -25.87 -18.66
C LEU A 6 7.69 -25.36 -19.41
N ASP A 7 8.19 -24.16 -19.08
CA ASP A 7 9.40 -23.60 -19.69
C ASP A 7 10.64 -24.49 -19.45
N GLU A 8 10.81 -25.00 -18.25
CA GLU A 8 11.90 -25.95 -17.94
C GLU A 8 11.80 -27.20 -18.80
N CYS A 9 10.64 -27.85 -18.83
CA CYS A 9 10.44 -29.05 -19.62
C CYS A 9 10.61 -28.80 -21.13
N LEU A 10 10.13 -27.68 -21.66
CA LEU A 10 10.31 -27.33 -23.07
C LEU A 10 11.78 -27.12 -23.42
N ASN A 11 12.56 -26.47 -22.55
CA ASN A 11 13.99 -26.27 -22.78
C ASN A 11 14.78 -27.59 -22.75
N GLU A 12 14.46 -28.48 -21.81
CA GLU A 12 15.10 -29.81 -21.72
C GLU A 12 14.72 -30.74 -22.88
N ILE A 13 13.46 -30.68 -23.33
CA ILE A 13 12.97 -31.43 -24.50
C ILE A 13 13.64 -30.92 -25.79
N ARG A 14 13.72 -29.59 -25.98
CA ARG A 14 14.42 -28.98 -27.12
C ARG A 14 15.91 -29.31 -27.15
N ALA A 15 16.53 -29.45 -25.98
CA ALA A 15 17.92 -29.85 -25.86
C ALA A 15 18.14 -31.37 -26.04
N GLY A 16 17.09 -32.15 -26.28
CA GLY A 16 17.15 -33.60 -26.46
C GLY A 16 17.50 -34.39 -25.20
N ARG A 17 17.45 -33.76 -24.02
CA ARG A 17 17.82 -34.39 -22.74
C ARG A 17 16.67 -35.13 -22.09
N MET A 18 15.44 -34.85 -22.49
CA MET A 18 14.24 -35.39 -21.86
C MET A 18 13.09 -35.54 -22.87
N THR A 19 12.22 -36.53 -22.69
CA THR A 19 10.99 -36.66 -23.48
C THR A 19 9.77 -36.08 -22.74
N ILE A 20 8.64 -35.92 -23.45
CA ILE A 20 7.37 -35.49 -22.82
C ILE A 20 6.96 -36.45 -21.69
N ALA A 21 7.13 -37.76 -21.89
CA ALA A 21 6.79 -38.77 -20.89
C ALA A 21 7.66 -38.62 -19.63
N ASP A 22 8.95 -38.33 -19.81
CA ASP A 22 9.88 -38.10 -18.70
C ASP A 22 9.55 -36.81 -17.92
N CYS A 23 9.10 -35.74 -18.59
CA CYS A 23 8.62 -34.53 -17.91
C CYS A 23 7.40 -34.82 -17.02
N LEU A 24 6.42 -35.57 -17.54
CA LEU A 24 5.20 -35.90 -16.81
C LEU A 24 5.48 -36.82 -15.62
N ALA A 25 6.46 -37.73 -15.75
CA ALA A 25 6.94 -38.57 -14.65
C ALA A 25 7.70 -37.77 -13.58
N LYS A 26 8.44 -36.72 -13.97
CA LYS A 26 9.16 -35.82 -13.06
C LYS A 26 8.22 -34.94 -12.22
N TYR A 27 7.06 -34.56 -12.76
CA TYR A 27 6.08 -33.70 -12.10
C TYR A 27 4.67 -34.32 -12.04
N PRO A 28 4.47 -35.42 -11.28
CA PRO A 28 3.21 -36.15 -11.25
C PRO A 28 2.05 -35.33 -10.65
N ALA A 29 2.35 -34.39 -9.74
CA ALA A 29 1.35 -33.56 -9.08
C ALA A 29 0.61 -32.59 -10.00
N VAL A 30 1.17 -32.26 -11.16
CA VAL A 30 0.60 -31.34 -12.17
C VAL A 30 0.50 -31.97 -13.55
N ALA A 31 0.68 -33.30 -13.65
CA ALA A 31 0.81 -34.00 -14.93
C ALA A 31 -0.45 -33.87 -15.81
N GLU A 32 -1.65 -33.95 -15.23
CA GLU A 32 -2.91 -33.80 -15.97
C GLU A 32 -3.06 -32.40 -16.59
N GLU A 33 -2.64 -31.36 -15.88
CA GLU A 33 -2.70 -29.98 -16.37
C GLU A 33 -1.55 -29.67 -17.35
N LEU A 34 -0.37 -30.27 -17.16
CA LEU A 34 0.83 -30.00 -17.96
C LEU A 34 0.82 -30.71 -19.32
N ALA A 35 0.21 -31.90 -19.41
CA ALA A 35 0.15 -32.71 -20.63
C ALA A 35 -0.40 -31.95 -21.86
N PRO A 36 -1.57 -31.29 -21.82
CA PRO A 36 -2.10 -30.58 -22.99
C PRO A 36 -1.20 -29.41 -23.43
N HIS A 37 -0.56 -28.72 -22.48
CA HIS A 37 0.32 -27.59 -22.78
C HIS A 37 1.59 -28.04 -23.53
N LEU A 38 2.21 -29.15 -23.10
CA LEU A 38 3.37 -29.74 -23.78
C LEU A 38 3.03 -30.24 -25.18
N GLN A 39 1.85 -30.84 -25.36
CA GLN A 39 1.39 -31.32 -26.67
C GLN A 39 1.17 -30.17 -27.65
N MET A 40 0.55 -29.07 -27.20
CA MET A 40 0.37 -27.87 -28.03
C MET A 40 1.70 -27.24 -28.42
N ALA A 41 2.64 -27.11 -27.48
CA ALA A 41 3.97 -26.57 -27.77
C ALA A 41 4.72 -27.46 -28.77
N ALA A 42 4.67 -28.79 -28.62
CA ALA A 42 5.28 -29.73 -29.56
C ALA A 42 4.62 -29.71 -30.95
N ALA A 43 3.32 -29.42 -31.03
CA ALA A 43 2.63 -29.24 -32.30
C ALA A 43 3.06 -27.94 -33.01
N LEU A 44 3.23 -26.86 -32.26
CA LEU A 44 3.74 -25.58 -32.78
C LEU A 44 5.19 -25.68 -33.24
N GLU A 45 6.03 -26.45 -32.55
CA GLU A 45 7.44 -26.62 -32.91
C GLU A 45 7.65 -27.39 -34.22
N LYS A 46 6.66 -28.19 -34.64
CA LYS A 46 6.64 -28.85 -35.96
C LYS A 46 6.26 -27.91 -37.10
N LEU A 47 5.79 -26.68 -36.80
CA LEU A 47 5.50 -25.71 -37.83
C LEU A 47 6.82 -25.20 -38.44
N PRO A 48 6.85 -24.94 -39.75
CA PRO A 48 8.01 -24.34 -40.39
C PRO A 48 8.30 -22.97 -39.77
N ASP A 49 9.57 -22.68 -39.51
CA ASP A 49 10.01 -21.36 -39.05
C ASP A 49 9.68 -20.31 -40.13
N VAL A 50 8.75 -19.41 -39.80
CA VAL A 50 8.29 -18.38 -40.73
C VAL A 50 9.26 -17.20 -40.67
N GLN A 51 10.29 -17.25 -41.51
CA GLN A 51 11.20 -16.14 -41.71
C GLN A 51 10.58 -15.11 -42.68
N PRO A 52 10.58 -13.80 -42.36
CA PRO A 52 10.10 -12.79 -43.28
C PRO A 52 10.97 -12.76 -44.54
N SER A 53 10.34 -12.62 -45.72
CA SER A 53 11.08 -12.52 -46.97
C SER A 53 11.96 -11.25 -46.97
N PRO A 54 13.13 -11.27 -47.64
CA PRO A 54 13.99 -10.09 -47.72
C PRO A 54 13.31 -8.90 -48.41
N GLU A 55 12.29 -9.13 -49.23
CA GLU A 55 11.45 -8.09 -49.83
C GLU A 55 10.50 -7.47 -48.81
N PHE A 56 9.83 -8.29 -47.99
CA PHE A 56 8.96 -7.81 -46.92
C PHE A 56 9.73 -6.98 -45.89
N THR A 57 10.94 -7.43 -45.52
CA THR A 57 11.82 -6.69 -44.59
C THR A 57 12.25 -5.34 -45.17
N ARG A 58 12.63 -5.29 -46.46
CA ARG A 58 12.97 -4.04 -47.14
C ARG A 58 11.77 -3.08 -47.22
N ALA A 59 10.61 -3.57 -47.61
CA ALA A 59 9.37 -2.78 -47.69
C ALA A 59 8.94 -2.24 -46.31
N THR A 60 9.03 -3.07 -45.27
CA THR A 60 8.68 -2.66 -43.90
C THR A 60 9.66 -1.62 -43.37
N ARG A 61 10.96 -1.77 -43.64
CA ARG A 61 11.97 -0.78 -43.26
C ARG A 61 11.75 0.56 -43.96
N ALA A 62 11.42 0.54 -45.24
CA ALA A 62 11.09 1.77 -45.99
C ALA A 62 9.89 2.49 -45.37
N ARG A 63 8.80 1.76 -45.10
CA ARG A 63 7.62 2.31 -44.40
C ARG A 63 7.98 2.88 -43.03
N LEU A 64 8.83 2.20 -42.25
CA LEU A 64 9.23 2.67 -40.92
C LEU A 64 10.00 4.00 -40.96
N LEU A 65 10.80 4.22 -42.00
CA LEU A 65 11.55 5.46 -42.21
C LEU A 65 10.67 6.62 -42.70
N GLU A 66 9.53 6.30 -43.33
CA GLU A 66 8.52 7.27 -43.74
C GLU A 66 7.56 7.65 -42.61
N LEU A 67 7.51 6.87 -41.52
CA LEU A 67 6.74 7.28 -40.36
C LEU A 67 7.32 8.57 -39.77
N PRO A 68 6.49 9.59 -39.49
CA PRO A 68 6.95 10.75 -38.77
C PRO A 68 7.56 10.30 -37.43
N PRO A 69 8.67 10.94 -36.98
CA PRO A 69 9.25 10.60 -35.70
C PRO A 69 8.14 10.64 -34.65
N PRO A 70 8.09 9.66 -33.72
CA PRO A 70 7.05 9.65 -32.70
C PRO A 70 7.08 11.03 -32.07
N THR A 71 6.01 11.81 -32.28
CA THR A 71 5.88 13.08 -31.60
C THR A 71 5.88 12.66 -30.14
N ARG A 72 6.97 12.96 -29.42
CA ARG A 72 6.99 12.85 -27.96
C ARG A 72 5.83 13.72 -27.56
N SER A 73 4.70 13.07 -27.30
CA SER A 73 3.46 13.80 -27.19
C SER A 73 3.72 14.87 -26.16
N ALA A 74 3.50 16.13 -26.54
CA ALA A 74 3.46 17.24 -25.59
C ALA A 74 2.35 17.05 -24.54
N ARG A 75 1.70 15.87 -24.51
CA ARG A 75 0.72 15.41 -23.55
C ARG A 75 1.32 15.10 -22.18
N ALA A 76 2.62 14.78 -22.09
CA ALA A 76 3.29 14.60 -20.80
C ALA A 76 3.70 15.92 -20.13
N GLN A 77 3.75 17.04 -20.87
CA GLN A 77 4.25 18.33 -20.36
C GLN A 77 3.16 19.32 -19.94
N THR A 78 1.88 19.00 -20.16
CA THR A 78 0.77 19.92 -19.87
C THR A 78 -0.03 19.56 -18.63
N MET A 79 0.22 18.42 -17.99
CA MET A 79 -0.61 17.96 -16.86
C MET A 79 -0.34 18.70 -15.55
N PHE A 80 0.84 19.31 -15.39
CA PHE A 80 1.21 20.01 -14.13
C PHE A 80 1.76 21.41 -14.36
N ARG A 81 1.09 22.21 -15.20
CA ARG A 81 1.23 23.68 -15.14
C ARG A 81 0.18 24.26 -14.19
N PHE A 82 0.26 23.88 -12.92
CA PHE A 82 -0.34 24.70 -11.87
C PHE A 82 0.60 25.88 -11.63
N PRO A 83 0.14 27.14 -11.72
CA PRO A 83 1.01 28.28 -11.50
C PRO A 83 1.54 28.22 -10.06
N ALA A 84 2.86 28.05 -9.91
CA ALA A 84 3.53 27.88 -8.62
C ALA A 84 3.19 28.99 -7.60
N TRP A 85 2.78 30.16 -8.08
CA TRP A 85 2.28 31.26 -7.25
C TRP A 85 1.01 30.91 -6.45
N ARG A 86 0.14 30.03 -6.96
CA ARG A 86 -1.03 29.55 -6.20
C ARG A 86 -0.63 28.73 -4.98
N PHE A 87 0.45 27.95 -5.08
CA PHE A 87 1.00 27.22 -3.93
C PHE A 87 1.80 28.13 -3.01
N ALA A 88 2.47 29.15 -3.54
CA ALA A 88 3.14 30.16 -2.69
C ALA A 88 2.14 30.90 -1.80
N PHE A 89 1.00 31.34 -2.35
CA PHE A 89 -0.07 31.95 -1.56
C PHE A 89 -0.66 30.96 -0.54
N ALA A 90 -0.93 29.72 -0.93
CA ALA A 90 -1.45 28.70 -0.01
C ALA A 90 -0.45 28.35 1.12
N ALA A 91 0.84 28.29 0.81
CA ALA A 91 1.89 28.04 1.79
C ALA A 91 2.06 29.22 2.76
N VAL A 92 2.01 30.45 2.27
CA VAL A 92 2.04 31.65 3.12
C VAL A 92 0.80 31.72 4.01
N LEU A 93 -0.38 31.40 3.49
CA LEU A 93 -1.61 31.31 4.28
C LEU A 93 -1.54 30.20 5.32
N PHE A 94 -1.03 29.02 4.96
CA PHE A 94 -0.85 27.90 5.88
C PHE A 94 0.13 28.24 6.99
N VAL A 95 1.27 28.86 6.66
CA VAL A 95 2.25 29.33 7.66
C VAL A 95 1.65 30.43 8.54
N ALA A 96 0.88 31.37 7.98
CA ALA A 96 0.19 32.39 8.76
C ALA A 96 -0.84 31.78 9.72
N VAL A 97 -1.64 30.83 9.25
CA VAL A 97 -2.61 30.08 10.08
C VAL A 97 -1.90 29.25 11.15
N ALA A 98 -0.78 28.61 10.83
CA ALA A 98 0.02 27.84 11.78
C ALA A 98 0.65 28.74 12.86
N ILE A 99 1.13 29.92 12.48
CA ILE A 99 1.66 30.92 13.41
C ILE A 99 0.53 31.46 14.30
N LEU A 100 -0.63 31.80 13.73
CA LEU A 100 -1.83 32.21 14.48
C LEU A 100 -2.32 31.11 15.43
N ALA A 101 -2.23 29.84 15.04
CA ALA A 101 -2.55 28.69 15.89
C ALA A 101 -1.51 28.47 17.00
N SER A 102 -0.24 28.86 16.78
CA SER A 102 0.81 28.78 17.80
C SER A 102 0.75 29.91 18.83
N THR A 103 0.16 31.06 18.49
CA THR A 103 -0.12 32.17 19.43
C THR A 103 -1.43 31.94 20.18
N GLY A 104 -1.47 30.90 21.01
CA GLY A 104 -2.17 30.81 22.31
C GLY A 104 -3.53 31.50 22.61
N ILE A 105 -4.37 31.87 21.65
CA ILE A 105 -5.70 32.48 21.92
C ILE A 105 -6.85 31.68 21.28
N ALA A 106 -6.62 30.40 20.95
CA ALA A 106 -7.71 29.44 20.71
C ALA A 106 -7.85 28.55 21.95
N ASN A 107 -8.58 29.06 22.94
CA ASN A 107 -8.97 28.34 24.15
C ASN A 107 -9.41 26.90 23.81
N ALA A 108 -8.68 25.91 24.34
CA ALA A 108 -9.16 24.61 24.86
C ALA A 108 -10.36 23.90 24.19
N GLN A 109 -10.57 23.99 22.88
CA GLN A 109 -11.72 23.35 22.20
C GLN A 109 -11.34 22.43 21.03
N VAL A 110 -10.04 22.26 20.73
CA VAL A 110 -9.61 21.63 19.47
C VAL A 110 -9.60 20.10 19.52
N SER A 111 -9.77 19.47 20.68
CA SER A 111 -9.61 18.00 20.83
C SER A 111 -10.76 17.29 21.54
N PHE A 112 -11.98 17.81 21.44
CA PHE A 112 -13.14 17.05 21.88
C PHE A 112 -13.41 15.85 20.95
N PRO A 113 -14.00 14.76 21.46
CA PRO A 113 -14.37 13.60 20.63
C PRO A 113 -15.27 13.94 19.43
N ASP A 114 -16.00 15.06 19.50
CA ASP A 114 -16.90 15.57 18.45
C ASP A 114 -16.23 16.61 17.53
N SER A 115 -14.92 16.86 17.68
CA SER A 115 -14.22 17.86 16.88
C SER A 115 -13.81 17.27 15.51
N PRO A 116 -13.85 18.08 14.41
CA PRO A 116 -13.36 17.64 13.10
C PRO A 116 -11.87 17.25 13.08
N LEU A 117 -11.11 17.69 14.07
CA LEU A 117 -9.67 17.44 14.19
C LEU A 117 -9.35 16.22 15.05
N TYR A 118 -10.35 15.64 15.73
CA TYR A 118 -10.19 14.45 16.56
C TYR A 118 -9.64 13.23 15.80
N PRO A 119 -10.03 12.95 14.53
CA PRO A 119 -9.42 11.87 13.75
C PRO A 119 -7.90 12.03 13.58
N PHE A 120 -7.40 13.27 13.47
CA PHE A 120 -5.96 13.52 13.36
C PHE A 120 -5.23 13.26 14.68
N LYS A 121 -5.85 13.58 15.82
CA LYS A 121 -5.34 13.23 17.15
C LYS A 121 -5.20 11.71 17.28
N ARG A 122 -6.24 10.96 16.92
CA ARG A 122 -6.24 9.48 16.94
C ARG A 122 -5.17 8.89 16.01
N ALA A 123 -4.98 9.49 14.83
CA ALA A 123 -3.92 9.05 13.92
C ALA A 123 -2.52 9.21 14.54
N GLY A 124 -2.25 10.33 15.22
CA GLY A 124 -0.99 10.54 15.95
C GLY A 124 -0.76 9.50 17.04
N GLU A 125 -1.77 9.22 17.86
CA GLU A 125 -1.72 8.21 18.92
C GLU A 125 -1.39 6.80 18.36
N GLN A 126 -1.93 6.45 17.19
CA GLN A 126 -1.65 5.17 16.52
C GLN A 126 -0.18 5.06 16.01
N PHE A 127 0.41 6.17 15.56
CA PHE A 127 1.81 6.19 15.19
C PHE A 127 2.69 5.97 16.42
N GLU A 128 2.41 6.64 17.54
CA GLU A 128 3.15 6.46 18.79
C GLU A 128 3.13 4.98 19.24
N LEU A 129 1.98 4.30 19.17
CA LEU A 129 1.88 2.86 19.49
C LEU A 129 2.68 1.97 18.52
N THR A 130 2.74 2.33 17.25
CA THR A 130 3.48 1.58 16.24
C THR A 130 4.99 1.68 16.43
N PHE A 131 5.48 2.84 16.91
CA PHE A 131 6.90 3.10 17.18
C PHE A 131 7.34 2.70 18.59
N ALA A 132 6.42 2.38 19.50
CA ALA A 132 6.76 1.76 20.78
C ALA A 132 7.22 0.31 20.53
N PHE A 133 8.54 0.10 20.51
CA PHE A 133 9.15 -1.20 20.16
C PHE A 133 9.16 -2.20 21.33
N ALA A 134 9.21 -1.73 22.58
CA ALA A 134 9.18 -2.58 23.77
C ALA A 134 7.77 -2.70 24.36
N SER A 135 7.51 -3.82 25.02
CA SER A 135 6.21 -4.12 25.63
C SER A 135 5.94 -3.28 26.89
N LEU A 136 6.97 -2.84 27.60
CA LEU A 136 6.87 -1.87 28.70
C LEU A 136 6.52 -0.46 28.19
N ASP A 137 7.18 0.02 27.12
CA ASP A 137 6.86 1.31 26.50
C ASP A 137 5.40 1.38 26.03
N ARG A 138 4.84 0.25 25.56
CA ARG A 138 3.43 0.16 25.17
C ARG A 138 2.48 0.24 26.36
N ILE A 139 2.83 -0.37 27.49
CA ILE A 139 2.03 -0.27 28.72
C ILE A 139 1.96 1.19 29.17
N ASP A 140 3.12 1.87 29.23
CA ASP A 140 3.19 3.28 29.62
C ASP A 140 2.41 4.19 28.67
N LEU A 141 2.42 3.89 27.37
CA LEU A 141 1.66 4.64 26.38
C LEU A 141 0.14 4.44 26.53
N HIS A 142 -0.32 3.21 26.77
CA HIS A 142 -1.73 2.94 27.06
C HIS A 142 -2.19 3.60 28.36
N LEU A 143 -1.35 3.62 29.41
CA LEU A 143 -1.65 4.36 30.65
C LEU A 143 -1.73 5.88 30.41
N THR A 144 -0.84 6.42 29.57
CA THR A 144 -0.87 7.83 29.17
C THR A 144 -2.14 8.16 28.38
N PHE A 145 -2.59 7.29 27.48
CA PHE A 145 -3.84 7.48 26.75
C PHE A 145 -5.05 7.37 27.66
N ALA A 146 -5.04 6.45 28.63
CA ALA A 146 -6.07 6.35 29.64
C ALA A 146 -6.22 7.68 30.42
N ASP A 147 -5.12 8.25 30.92
CA ASP A 147 -5.19 9.54 31.63
C ASP A 147 -5.75 10.68 30.74
N LYS A 148 -5.38 10.71 29.46
CA LYS A 148 -5.96 11.66 28.49
C LYS A 148 -7.47 11.46 28.33
N ARG A 149 -7.94 10.21 28.17
CA ARG A 149 -9.39 9.90 28.06
C ARG A 149 -10.16 10.31 29.32
N LEU A 150 -9.58 10.13 30.50
CA LEU A 150 -10.18 10.52 31.78
C LEU A 150 -10.33 12.04 31.90
N ASN A 151 -9.29 12.78 31.49
CA ASN A 151 -9.35 14.24 31.43
C ASN A 151 -10.37 14.76 30.40
N GLU A 152 -10.50 14.08 29.25
CA GLU A 152 -11.54 14.38 28.26
C GLU A 152 -12.95 14.13 28.79
N ALA A 153 -13.16 13.01 29.50
CA ALA A 153 -14.44 12.71 30.15
C ALA A 153 -14.82 13.80 31.16
N ALA A 154 -13.87 14.23 32.01
CA ALA A 154 -14.10 15.31 32.98
C ALA A 154 -14.52 16.62 32.29
N GLN A 155 -13.88 16.97 31.17
CA GLN A 155 -14.26 18.15 30.39
C GLN A 155 -15.65 18.00 29.76
N MET A 156 -15.99 16.82 29.23
CA MET A 156 -17.32 16.55 28.65
C MET A 156 -18.45 16.71 29.67
N TYR A 157 -18.25 16.24 30.91
CA TYR A 157 -19.24 16.42 31.97
C TYR A 157 -19.40 17.89 32.39
N GLN A 158 -18.31 18.68 32.38
CA GLN A 158 -18.40 20.13 32.65
C GLN A 158 -19.24 20.87 31.60
N VAL A 159 -19.16 20.47 30.33
CA VAL A 159 -19.96 21.05 29.23
C VAL A 159 -21.33 20.38 29.04
N ARG A 160 -21.77 19.55 29.99
CA ARG A 160 -23.04 18.78 29.99
C ARG A 160 -23.24 17.85 28.80
N ARG A 161 -22.15 17.39 28.16
CA ARG A 161 -22.20 16.36 27.10
C ARG A 161 -21.96 14.98 27.68
N ASN A 162 -22.95 14.50 28.42
CA ASN A 162 -22.85 13.27 29.21
C ASN A 162 -22.60 12.03 28.35
N ASP A 163 -23.15 12.00 27.14
CA ASP A 163 -22.98 10.93 26.15
C ASP A 163 -21.52 10.82 25.66
N LEU A 164 -20.86 11.97 25.42
CA LEU A 164 -19.44 11.99 25.06
C LEU A 164 -18.54 11.70 26.26
N GLY A 165 -18.94 12.13 27.45
CA GLY A 165 -18.25 11.79 28.70
C GLY A 165 -18.25 10.28 28.95
N GLU A 166 -19.40 9.63 28.75
CA GLU A 166 -19.54 8.18 28.88
C GLU A 166 -18.71 7.43 27.83
N ARG A 167 -18.70 7.89 26.57
CA ARG A 167 -17.82 7.32 25.54
C ARG A 167 -16.34 7.42 25.92
N ALA A 168 -15.88 8.58 26.40
CA ALA A 168 -14.50 8.76 26.83
C ALA A 168 -14.15 7.86 28.03
N LEU A 169 -15.08 7.62 28.96
CA LEU A 169 -14.90 6.64 30.04
C LEU A 169 -14.82 5.20 29.54
N ASN A 170 -15.61 4.83 28.53
CA ASN A 170 -15.50 3.51 27.91
C ASN A 170 -14.16 3.35 27.18
N GLU A 171 -13.68 4.39 26.50
CA GLU A 171 -12.35 4.40 25.89
C GLU A 171 -11.24 4.27 26.95
N TYR A 172 -11.36 4.98 28.08
CA TYR A 172 -10.45 4.82 29.23
C TYR A 172 -10.38 3.35 29.70
N GLN A 173 -11.53 2.69 29.86
CA GLN A 173 -11.57 1.29 30.27
C GLN A 173 -10.86 0.39 29.26
N ASN A 174 -11.04 0.64 27.96
CA ASN A 174 -10.35 -0.13 26.92
C ASN A 174 -8.83 0.03 27.00
N GLU A 175 -8.32 1.26 27.17
CA GLU A 175 -6.88 1.51 27.31
C GLU A 175 -6.29 0.79 28.54
N ILE A 176 -7.00 0.79 29.67
CA ILE A 176 -6.60 0.05 30.88
C ILE A 176 -6.59 -1.47 30.63
N VAL A 177 -7.62 -2.01 29.95
CA VAL A 177 -7.68 -3.43 29.61
C VAL A 177 -6.52 -3.83 28.71
N PHE A 178 -6.16 -3.00 27.73
CA PHE A 178 -5.00 -3.24 26.87
C PHE A 178 -3.68 -3.21 27.67
N ALA A 179 -3.49 -2.23 28.56
CA ALA A 179 -2.33 -2.16 29.43
C ALA A 179 -2.21 -3.41 30.32
N LEU A 180 -3.33 -3.86 30.92
CA LEU A 180 -3.36 -5.05 31.76
C LEU A 180 -3.07 -6.34 30.98
N ALA A 181 -3.64 -6.48 29.78
CA ALA A 181 -3.38 -7.63 28.92
C ALA A 181 -1.88 -7.71 28.52
N LEU A 182 -1.27 -6.57 28.19
CA LEU A 182 0.17 -6.49 27.90
C LEU A 182 1.05 -6.81 29.12
N ALA A 183 0.61 -6.44 30.33
CA ALA A 183 1.30 -6.76 31.57
C ALA A 183 1.22 -8.27 31.91
N GLN A 184 0.07 -8.89 31.67
CA GLN A 184 -0.12 -10.34 31.87
C GLN A 184 0.74 -11.17 30.92
N LEU A 185 0.90 -10.75 29.66
CA LEU A 185 1.76 -11.41 28.68
C LEU A 185 3.27 -11.36 29.02
N GLN A 186 3.67 -10.44 29.91
CA GLN A 186 5.06 -10.29 30.37
C GLN A 186 5.34 -10.98 31.71
N SER A 187 4.32 -11.58 32.33
CA SER A 187 4.49 -12.33 33.57
C SER A 187 5.14 -13.70 33.24
N PRO A 188 6.30 -14.04 33.83
CA PRO A 188 7.03 -15.28 33.54
C PRO A 188 6.31 -16.54 34.03
#